data_AF-A0AAU3ELQ1-F1
#
_entry.id   AF-A0AAU3ELQ1-F1
#
_cell.length_a   1.000
_cell.length_b   1.000
_cell.length_c   1.000
_cell.angle_alpha   90.00
_cell.angle_beta   90.00
_cell.angle_gamma   90.00
#
_symmetry.space_group_name_H-M   'P 1'
#
loop_
_entity.id
_entity.type
_entity.pdbx_description
1 polymer ?
#
loop_
_entity_poly.entity_id
_entity_poly.type
_entity_poly.pdbx_seq_one_letter_code
_entity_poly.pdbx_strand_id
1 'polypeptide(L)'
;MPLLDQRDVMDEFATRLAAARPVPVTGPAGRAVPLPEGSLWEVLSARRSVRSFADRPIGAGDLSELLATALAAERDRWPARPPADLTVLTQAHRVHGLAAGWYEVAPDGSHTGVAGAPELPDPAAYFDDAPVVLSFGGDVRAAVRRAGVAGYSDLLVRSAELAHSCWLLAIARGFGGCLRGRAQHLSTAAFAAGGPGRRHLLSLTLGHPAPEQAPPAPRPSADQRPATR
;
A
#
# COMPACT_ATOMS: atom_id res chain seq x y z
N MET A 1 -5.39 -27.82 -22.32
CA MET A 1 -5.73 -27.36 -20.95
C MET A 1 -6.98 -26.51 -21.07
N PRO A 2 -8.10 -26.85 -20.40
CA PRO A 2 -9.28 -26.00 -20.43
C PRO A 2 -8.98 -24.71 -19.65
N LEU A 3 -9.31 -23.56 -20.23
CA LEU A 3 -9.32 -22.28 -19.53
C LEU A 3 -10.48 -22.33 -18.52
N LEU A 4 -10.16 -22.24 -17.23
CA LEU A 4 -11.17 -22.02 -16.20
C LEU A 4 -11.96 -20.76 -16.55
N ASP A 5 -13.30 -20.85 -16.53
CA ASP A 5 -14.17 -19.70 -16.73
C ASP A 5 -13.86 -18.68 -15.62
N GLN A 6 -13.64 -17.43 -16.04
CA GLN A 6 -13.37 -16.31 -15.15
C GLN A 6 -14.49 -16.14 -14.10
N ARG A 7 -15.73 -16.56 -14.43
CA ARG A 7 -16.86 -16.54 -13.48
C ARG A 7 -16.70 -17.55 -12.36
N ASP A 8 -16.29 -18.78 -12.67
CA ASP A 8 -16.08 -19.82 -11.67
C ASP A 8 -14.98 -19.42 -10.66
N VAL A 9 -13.91 -18.78 -11.15
CA VAL A 9 -12.83 -18.25 -10.31
C VAL A 9 -13.35 -17.15 -9.37
N MET A 10 -14.25 -16.28 -9.87
CA MET A 10 -14.80 -15.18 -9.08
C MET A 10 -15.80 -15.66 -8.01
N ASP A 11 -16.61 -16.68 -8.32
CA ASP A 11 -17.59 -17.23 -7.38
C ASP A 11 -16.92 -18.04 -6.26
N GLU A 12 -15.86 -18.79 -6.58
CA GLU A 12 -15.04 -19.48 -5.58
C GLU A 12 -14.33 -18.47 -4.65
N PHE A 13 -13.87 -17.36 -5.21
CA PHE A 13 -13.23 -16.29 -4.44
C PHE A 13 -14.21 -15.60 -3.49
N ALA A 14 -15.41 -15.24 -3.97
CA ALA A 14 -16.46 -14.65 -3.15
C ALA A 14 -16.89 -15.56 -1.99
N THR A 15 -17.03 -16.87 -2.26
CA THR A 15 -17.38 -17.88 -1.25
C THR A 15 -16.33 -17.98 -0.15
N ARG A 16 -15.04 -17.94 -0.50
CA ARG A 16 -13.95 -17.99 0.51
C ARG A 16 -13.84 -16.71 1.33
N LEU A 17 -14.07 -15.55 0.72
CA LEU A 17 -14.13 -14.27 1.43
C LEU A 17 -15.26 -14.24 2.46
N ALA A 18 -16.44 -14.77 2.09
CA ALA A 18 -17.57 -14.89 3.01
C ALA A 18 -17.31 -15.88 4.15
N ALA A 19 -16.47 -16.89 3.93
CA ALA A 19 -16.11 -17.90 4.93
C ALA A 19 -14.96 -17.49 5.87
N ALA A 20 -14.22 -16.42 5.55
CA ALA A 20 -13.10 -15.96 6.37
C ALA A 20 -13.61 -15.34 7.68
N ARG A 21 -13.44 -16.05 8.80
CA ARG A 21 -13.69 -15.50 10.14
C ARG A 21 -12.50 -14.62 10.56
N PRO A 22 -12.74 -13.43 11.15
CA PRO A 22 -11.66 -12.64 11.74
C PRO A 22 -11.00 -13.45 12.87
N VAL A 23 -9.70 -13.67 12.74
CA VAL A 23 -8.91 -14.34 13.79
C VAL A 23 -8.51 -13.27 14.82
N PRO A 24 -8.81 -13.45 16.11
CA PRO A 24 -8.31 -12.55 17.14
C PRO A 24 -6.78 -12.67 17.22
N VAL A 25 -6.08 -11.58 16.94
CA VAL A 25 -4.61 -11.52 16.99
C VAL A 25 -4.18 -11.24 18.43
N THR A 26 -3.49 -12.20 19.04
CA THR A 26 -2.72 -12.01 20.29
C THR A 26 -1.24 -12.17 19.97
N GLY A 27 -0.60 -11.06 19.60
CA GLY A 27 0.83 -11.00 19.29
C GLY A 27 1.63 -10.25 20.38
N PRO A 28 2.94 -10.53 20.53
CA PRO A 28 3.80 -9.80 21.47
C PRO A 28 3.87 -8.32 21.09
N ALA A 29 3.90 -7.44 22.09
CA ALA A 29 3.94 -6.00 21.90
C ALA A 29 5.26 -5.56 21.23
N GLY A 30 5.25 -5.44 19.90
CA GLY A 30 6.22 -4.64 19.17
C GLY A 30 6.21 -3.21 19.74
N ARG A 31 7.37 -2.56 19.75
CA ARG A 31 7.49 -1.16 20.18
C ARG A 31 6.49 -0.32 19.38
N ALA A 32 5.42 0.10 20.04
CA ALA A 32 4.35 0.86 19.44
C ALA A 32 4.94 2.17 18.90
N VAL A 33 4.97 2.31 17.58
CA VAL A 33 5.11 3.62 16.96
C VAL A 33 3.87 4.41 17.39
N PRO A 34 4.03 5.63 17.96
CA PRO A 34 2.89 6.45 18.33
C PRO A 34 1.98 6.57 17.11
N LEU A 35 0.76 6.04 17.22
CA LEU A 35 -0.25 6.31 16.22
C LEU A 35 -0.46 7.83 16.21
N PRO A 36 -0.56 8.46 15.03
CA PRO A 36 -0.87 9.88 14.94
C PRO A 36 -2.11 10.20 15.77
N GLU A 37 -2.11 11.38 16.38
CA GLU A 37 -3.19 11.86 17.24
C GLU A 37 -4.50 11.91 16.43
N GLY A 38 -5.35 10.92 16.68
CA GLY A 38 -6.60 10.72 15.97
C GLY A 38 -7.15 9.32 16.21
N SER A 39 -8.46 9.22 16.38
CA SER A 39 -9.17 7.95 16.40
C SER A 39 -9.08 7.26 15.03
N LEU A 40 -9.07 5.93 15.02
CA LEU A 40 -9.23 5.15 13.78
C LEU A 40 -10.45 5.60 12.97
N TRP A 41 -11.51 6.03 13.65
CA TRP A 41 -12.72 6.55 13.03
C TRP A 41 -12.46 7.81 12.20
N GLU A 42 -11.62 8.74 12.67
CA GLU A 42 -11.25 9.94 11.92
C GLU A 42 -10.48 9.59 10.64
N VAL A 43 -9.53 8.65 10.72
CA VAL A 43 -8.77 8.18 9.55
C VAL A 43 -9.70 7.54 8.52
N LEU A 44 -10.60 6.66 8.97
CA LEU A 44 -11.58 6.00 8.10
C LEU A 44 -12.56 7.01 7.48
N SER A 45 -12.97 8.03 8.24
CA SER A 45 -13.87 9.09 7.78
C SER A 45 -13.19 10.04 6.80
N ALA A 46 -11.89 10.29 6.97
CA ALA A 46 -11.08 11.12 6.09
C ALA A 46 -10.66 10.40 4.79
N ARG A 47 -10.78 9.06 4.76
CA ARG A 47 -10.34 8.23 3.63
C ARG A 47 -11.12 8.53 2.36
N ARG A 48 -10.44 9.16 1.42
CA ARG A 48 -10.92 9.40 0.05
C ARG A 48 -9.79 9.17 -0.94
N SER A 49 -10.16 8.79 -2.18
CA SER A 49 -9.18 8.68 -3.26
C SER A 49 -8.72 10.07 -3.69
N VAL A 50 -7.46 10.39 -3.45
CA VAL A 50 -6.79 11.64 -3.88
C VAL A 50 -6.02 11.34 -5.16
N ARG A 51 -6.27 12.15 -6.19
CA ARG A 51 -5.71 12.02 -7.56
C ARG A 51 -5.19 13.35 -8.10
N SER A 52 -5.03 14.34 -7.22
CA SER A 52 -4.42 15.63 -7.52
C SER A 52 -3.52 15.93 -6.33
N PHE A 53 -2.22 16.02 -6.60
CA PHE A 53 -1.20 16.17 -5.57
C PHE A 53 -0.58 17.55 -5.66
N ALA A 54 -0.27 18.14 -4.51
CA ALA A 54 0.53 19.36 -4.47
C ALA A 54 1.98 19.07 -4.87
N ASP A 55 2.71 20.08 -5.35
CA ASP A 55 4.14 20.00 -5.67
C ASP A 55 5.06 19.91 -4.42
N ARG A 56 4.51 19.47 -3.29
CA ARG A 56 5.25 19.31 -2.04
C ARG A 56 5.82 17.90 -1.96
N PRO A 57 7.14 17.72 -1.75
CA PRO A 57 7.74 16.40 -1.65
C PRO A 57 7.35 15.70 -0.33
N ILE A 58 7.39 14.36 -0.35
CA ILE A 58 7.31 13.52 0.85
C ILE A 58 8.72 13.30 1.40
N GLY A 59 8.92 13.30 2.72
CA GLY A 59 10.21 12.96 3.33
C GLY A 59 10.49 11.46 3.26
N ALA A 60 11.73 11.06 2.91
CA ALA A 60 12.14 9.66 2.89
C ALA A 60 12.01 8.98 4.27
N GLY A 61 12.21 9.74 5.36
CA GLY A 61 11.98 9.28 6.73
C GLY A 61 10.52 8.91 6.99
N ASP A 62 9.59 9.82 6.66
CA ASP A 62 8.14 9.59 6.80
C ASP A 62 7.68 8.36 5.99
N LEU A 63 8.21 8.23 4.77
CA LEU A 63 7.91 7.11 3.89
C LEU A 63 8.44 5.78 4.46
N SER A 64 9.68 5.77 4.95
CA SER A 64 10.30 4.59 5.53
C SER A 64 9.58 4.15 6.80
N GLU A 65 9.24 5.08 7.70
CA GLU A 65 8.51 4.79 8.93
C GLU A 65 7.10 4.24 8.65
N LEU A 66 6.40 4.84 7.67
CA LEU A 66 5.09 4.36 7.23
C LEU A 66 5.17 2.92 6.73
N LEU A 67 6.14 2.63 5.85
CA LEU A 67 6.32 1.30 5.26
C LEU A 67 6.74 0.27 6.31
N ALA A 68 7.69 0.61 7.19
CA ALA A 68 8.11 -0.24 8.30
C ALA A 68 6.93 -0.61 9.21
N THR A 69 6.11 0.39 9.57
CA THR A 69 4.91 0.17 10.39
C THR A 69 3.92 -0.76 9.70
N ALA A 70 3.64 -0.54 8.40
CA ALA A 70 2.71 -1.37 7.65
C ALA A 70 3.21 -2.81 7.49
N LEU A 71 4.50 -2.99 7.18
CA LEU A 71 5.14 -4.30 7.02
C LEU A 71 5.24 -5.08 8.34
N ALA A 72 5.47 -4.39 9.46
CA ALA A 72 5.43 -5.01 10.78
C ALA A 72 4.01 -5.53 11.11
N ALA A 73 2.98 -4.69 10.90
CA ALA A 73 1.59 -5.07 11.14
C ALA A 73 1.13 -6.24 10.24
N GLU A 74 1.57 -6.27 8.99
CA GLU A 74 1.29 -7.38 8.07
C GLU A 74 1.92 -8.68 8.59
N ARG A 75 3.19 -8.65 9.01
CA ARG A 75 3.89 -9.81 9.55
C ARG A 75 3.22 -10.36 10.80
N ASP A 76 2.79 -9.49 11.71
CA ASP A 76 2.12 -9.88 12.95
C ASP A 76 0.75 -10.53 12.68
N ARG A 77 0.06 -10.11 11.61
CA ARG A 77 -1.21 -10.71 11.19
C ARG A 77 -1.02 -12.03 10.43
N TRP A 78 0.11 -12.21 9.75
CA TRP A 78 0.42 -13.39 8.94
C TRP A 78 1.68 -14.16 9.40
N PRO A 79 1.76 -14.60 10.68
CA PRO A 79 3.01 -15.10 11.28
C PRO A 79 3.49 -16.44 10.67
N ALA A 80 2.59 -17.22 10.07
CA ALA A 80 2.92 -18.52 9.47
C ALA A 80 3.41 -18.41 8.01
N ARG A 81 3.55 -17.21 7.46
CA ARG A 81 3.90 -16.99 6.04
C ARG A 81 5.31 -16.40 5.91
N PRO A 82 6.13 -16.89 4.96
CA PRO A 82 7.43 -16.31 4.69
C PRO A 82 7.29 -14.82 4.33
N PRO A 83 8.11 -13.93 4.94
CA PRO A 83 8.16 -12.52 4.56
C PRO A 83 8.52 -12.32 3.08
N ALA A 84 9.33 -13.22 2.51
CA ALA A 84 9.83 -13.14 1.13
C ALA A 84 8.76 -13.34 0.04
N ASP A 85 7.53 -13.70 0.40
CA ASP A 85 6.45 -13.87 -0.58
C ASP A 85 5.92 -12.53 -1.11
N LEU A 86 6.01 -11.47 -0.30
CA LEU A 86 5.45 -10.16 -0.62
C LEU A 86 6.60 -9.19 -0.85
N THR A 87 6.52 -8.42 -1.92
CA THR A 87 7.48 -7.37 -2.22
C THR A 87 6.80 -6.03 -2.44
N VAL A 88 7.40 -4.99 -1.88
CA VAL A 88 7.03 -3.60 -2.12
C VAL A 88 8.16 -2.93 -2.89
N LEU A 89 7.81 -2.31 -4.01
CA LEU A 89 8.69 -1.40 -4.73
C LEU A 89 8.19 0.03 -4.59
N THR A 90 9.09 0.95 -4.29
CA THR A 90 8.86 2.39 -4.29
C THR A 90 9.35 2.99 -5.60
N GLN A 91 8.46 3.67 -6.32
CA GLN A 91 8.81 4.60 -7.40
C GLN A 91 8.89 6.00 -6.80
N ALA A 92 10.11 6.51 -6.59
CA ALA A 92 10.33 7.83 -6.05
C ALA A 92 10.44 8.85 -7.19
N HIS A 93 9.53 9.81 -7.25
CA HIS A 93 9.60 10.93 -8.20
C HIS A 93 10.02 12.22 -7.49
N ARG A 94 9.34 12.56 -6.39
CA ARG A 94 9.59 13.75 -5.56
C ARG A 94 9.62 13.38 -4.07
N VAL A 95 10.64 12.61 -3.68
CA VAL A 95 10.85 12.18 -2.29
C VAL A 95 12.12 12.86 -1.75
N HIS A 96 11.97 13.73 -0.75
CA HIS A 96 13.11 14.42 -0.14
C HIS A 96 14.01 13.42 0.59
N GLY A 97 15.30 13.42 0.28
CA GLY A 97 16.28 12.47 0.86
C GLY A 97 16.40 11.15 0.11
N LEU A 98 15.70 10.98 -1.02
CA LEU A 98 15.83 9.83 -1.91
C LEU A 98 15.95 10.32 -3.36
N ALA A 99 16.90 9.80 -4.12
CA ALA A 99 16.99 10.13 -5.54
C ALA A 99 15.76 9.61 -6.29
N ALA A 100 15.45 10.18 -7.46
CA ALA A 100 14.40 9.62 -8.30
C ALA A 100 14.83 8.24 -8.80
N GLY A 101 14.00 7.22 -8.58
CA GLY A 101 14.29 5.86 -9.03
C GLY A 101 13.34 4.80 -8.49
N TRP A 102 13.68 3.55 -8.80
CA TRP A 102 13.02 2.35 -8.27
C TRP A 102 13.78 1.80 -7.08
N TYR A 103 13.06 1.51 -6.01
CA TYR A 103 13.63 0.98 -4.77
C TYR A 103 12.84 -0.23 -4.29
N GLU A 104 13.54 -1.28 -3.89
CA GLU A 104 12.95 -2.35 -3.09
C GLU A 104 12.96 -1.94 -1.61
N VAL A 105 11.84 -2.20 -0.94
CA VAL A 105 11.64 -1.83 0.46
C VAL A 105 11.92 -3.03 1.35
N ALA A 106 12.85 -2.88 2.28
CA ALA A 106 13.16 -3.90 3.27
C ALA A 106 12.14 -3.90 4.43
N PRO A 107 12.10 -4.97 5.26
CA PRO A 107 11.22 -5.08 6.43
C PRO A 107 11.25 -3.90 7.42
N ASP A 108 12.37 -3.17 7.50
CA ASP A 108 12.56 -2.00 8.36
C ASP A 108 12.22 -0.67 7.67
N GLY A 109 11.67 -0.73 6.45
CA GLY A 109 11.33 0.44 5.64
C GLY A 109 12.50 1.04 4.85
N SER A 110 13.72 0.49 4.97
CA SER A 110 14.86 0.98 4.20
C SER A 110 14.71 0.70 2.71
N HIS A 111 15.32 1.57 1.89
CA HIS A 111 15.17 1.58 0.43
C HIS A 111 16.47 1.19 -0.25
N THR A 112 16.45 0.13 -1.07
CA THR A 112 17.59 -0.33 -1.87
C THR A 112 17.28 -0.20 -3.36
N GLY A 113 18.15 0.44 -4.13
CA GLY A 113 17.93 0.63 -5.57
C GLY A 113 17.77 -0.70 -6.33
N VAL A 114 16.82 -0.75 -7.26
CA VAL A 114 16.57 -1.95 -8.09
C VAL A 114 17.45 -1.90 -9.34
N ALA A 115 18.48 -2.73 -9.38
CA ALA A 115 19.35 -2.84 -10.54
C ALA A 115 18.60 -3.34 -11.78
N GLY A 116 18.80 -2.69 -12.92
CA GLY A 116 18.13 -3.06 -14.18
C GLY A 116 16.63 -2.75 -14.22
N ALA A 117 16.11 -1.98 -13.26
CA ALA A 117 14.76 -1.44 -13.37
C ALA A 117 14.65 -0.53 -14.61
N PRO A 118 13.45 -0.43 -15.22
CA PRO A 118 13.23 0.49 -16.33
C PRO A 118 13.42 1.94 -15.87
N GLU A 119 13.61 2.83 -16.83
CA GLU A 119 13.52 4.26 -16.58
C GLU A 119 12.17 4.60 -15.93
N LEU A 120 12.17 5.58 -15.02
CA LEU A 120 10.93 6.01 -14.39
C LEU A 120 9.99 6.63 -15.44
N PRO A 121 8.70 6.28 -15.42
CA PRO A 121 7.74 6.98 -16.26
C PRO A 121 7.62 8.44 -15.83
N ASP A 122 7.15 9.27 -16.75
CA ASP A 122 6.54 10.54 -16.39
C ASP A 122 5.34 10.29 -15.45
N PRO A 123 5.39 10.76 -14.19
CA PRO A 123 4.31 10.52 -13.23
C PRO A 123 3.00 11.19 -13.64
N ALA A 124 3.03 12.29 -14.40
CA ALA A 124 1.82 12.96 -14.88
C ALA A 124 1.02 12.09 -15.85
N ALA A 125 1.71 11.25 -16.65
CA ALA A 125 1.07 10.40 -17.64
C ALA A 125 0.34 9.19 -17.05
N TYR A 126 0.74 8.71 -15.87
CA TYR A 126 0.25 7.43 -15.32
C TYR A 126 -0.32 7.51 -13.90
N PHE A 127 0.10 8.50 -13.11
CA PHE A 127 -0.09 8.51 -11.67
C PHE A 127 -0.56 9.86 -11.12
N ASP A 128 -1.21 10.65 -11.97
CA ASP A 128 -1.70 11.99 -11.66
C ASP A 128 -0.64 12.89 -11.02
N ASP A 129 0.61 12.74 -11.46
CA ASP A 129 1.76 13.47 -10.93
C ASP A 129 2.02 13.20 -9.42
N ALA A 130 1.77 11.98 -8.94
CA ALA A 130 2.08 11.60 -7.56
C ALA A 130 3.59 11.67 -7.26
N PRO A 131 4.01 12.24 -6.11
CA PRO A 131 5.43 12.29 -5.72
C PRO A 131 6.02 10.89 -5.45
N VAL A 132 5.18 9.91 -5.09
CA VAL A 132 5.60 8.52 -4.90
C VAL A 132 4.51 7.54 -5.32
N VAL A 133 4.93 6.42 -5.91
CA VAL A 133 4.06 5.26 -6.17
C VAL A 133 4.61 4.02 -5.48
N LEU A 134 3.83 3.46 -4.56
CA LEU A 134 4.10 2.16 -3.95
C LEU A 134 3.48 1.07 -4.81
N SER A 135 4.28 0.11 -5.25
CA SER A 135 3.85 -1.04 -6.05
C SER A 135 3.98 -2.30 -5.22
N PHE A 136 2.90 -3.07 -5.12
CA PHE A 136 2.82 -4.28 -4.29
C PHE A 136 2.73 -5.50 -5.19
N GLY A 137 3.39 -6.57 -4.77
CA GLY A 137 3.44 -7.80 -5.53
C GLY A 137 4.19 -8.91 -4.81
N GLY A 138 4.69 -9.88 -5.57
CA GLY A 138 5.42 -11.02 -5.00
C GLY A 138 5.75 -12.10 -6.00
N ASP A 139 6.45 -13.15 -5.57
CA ASP A 139 6.71 -14.33 -6.41
C ASP A 139 5.46 -15.22 -6.52
N VAL A 140 4.70 -15.00 -7.60
CA VAL A 140 3.49 -15.78 -7.90
C VAL A 140 3.83 -17.26 -8.10
N ARG A 141 5.00 -17.60 -8.65
CA ARG A 141 5.39 -19.00 -8.85
C ARG A 141 5.64 -19.69 -7.52
N ALA A 142 6.32 -19.02 -6.58
CA ALA A 142 6.52 -19.56 -5.23
C ALA A 142 5.19 -19.73 -4.50
N ALA A 143 4.30 -18.75 -4.59
CA ALA A 143 2.97 -18.81 -3.99
C ALA A 143 2.16 -20.00 -4.53
N VAL A 144 2.11 -20.18 -5.86
CA VAL A 144 1.41 -21.30 -6.50
C VAL A 144 2.04 -22.65 -6.19
N ARG A 145 3.38 -22.76 -6.15
CA ARG A 145 4.03 -24.02 -5.74
C ARG A 145 3.68 -24.43 -4.31
N ARG A 146 3.52 -23.46 -3.41
CA ARG A 146 3.25 -23.71 -1.98
C ARG A 146 1.82 -24.16 -1.72
N ALA A 147 0.83 -23.53 -2.37
CA ALA A 147 -0.58 -23.74 -2.03
C ALA A 147 -1.53 -23.70 -3.25
N GLY A 148 -1.01 -23.89 -4.46
CA GLY A 148 -1.80 -23.84 -5.70
C GLY A 148 -2.49 -22.49 -5.89
N VAL A 149 -3.74 -22.52 -6.34
CA VAL A 149 -4.58 -21.31 -6.51
C VAL A 149 -4.74 -20.55 -5.20
N ALA A 150 -4.88 -21.25 -4.07
CA ALA A 150 -5.01 -20.61 -2.76
C ALA A 150 -3.76 -19.78 -2.40
N GLY A 151 -2.57 -20.21 -2.82
CA GLY A 151 -1.35 -19.43 -2.61
C GLY A 151 -1.35 -18.10 -3.38
N TYR A 152 -1.86 -18.10 -4.61
CA TYR A 152 -2.03 -16.86 -5.38
C TYR A 152 -3.10 -15.95 -4.75
N SER A 153 -4.23 -16.52 -4.34
CA SER A 153 -5.27 -15.77 -3.63
C SER A 153 -4.76 -15.12 -2.34
N ASP A 154 -3.98 -15.87 -1.54
CA ASP A 154 -3.34 -15.34 -0.32
C ASP A 154 -2.41 -14.17 -0.65
N LEU A 155 -1.62 -14.28 -1.71
CA LEU A 155 -0.72 -13.20 -2.14
C LEU A 155 -1.50 -11.93 -2.54
N LEU A 156 -2.63 -12.07 -3.24
CA LEU A 156 -3.51 -10.95 -3.58
C LEU A 156 -4.10 -10.28 -2.35
N VAL A 157 -4.64 -11.07 -1.41
CA VAL A 157 -5.23 -10.56 -0.16
C VAL A 157 -4.20 -9.83 0.67
N ARG A 158 -3.01 -10.41 0.87
CA ARG A 158 -1.92 -9.81 1.65
C ARG A 158 -1.41 -8.52 0.99
N SER A 159 -1.28 -8.49 -0.33
CA SER A 159 -0.86 -7.29 -1.07
C SER A 159 -1.89 -6.16 -0.93
N ALA A 160 -3.18 -6.48 -1.04
CA ALA A 160 -4.26 -5.50 -0.89
C ALA A 160 -4.36 -4.98 0.55
N GLU A 161 -4.20 -5.86 1.54
CA GLU A 161 -4.18 -5.50 2.95
C GLU A 161 -3.00 -4.56 3.26
N LEU A 162 -1.79 -4.92 2.83
CA LEU A 162 -0.62 -4.08 3.08
C LEU A 162 -0.78 -2.71 2.42
N ALA A 163 -1.23 -2.66 1.17
CA ALA A 163 -1.48 -1.40 0.49
C ALA A 163 -2.55 -0.57 1.19
N HIS A 164 -3.59 -1.19 1.72
CA HIS A 164 -4.62 -0.51 2.51
C HIS A 164 -4.06 0.04 3.83
N SER A 165 -3.26 -0.75 4.56
CA SER A 165 -2.55 -0.31 5.76
C SER A 165 -1.66 0.90 5.47
N CYS A 166 -0.87 0.85 4.39
CA CYS A 166 -0.06 1.99 3.96
C CYS A 166 -0.92 3.23 3.69
N TRP A 167 -2.07 3.06 3.04
CA TRP A 167 -2.97 4.17 2.74
C TRP A 167 -3.58 4.80 4.00
N LEU A 168 -4.02 3.98 4.96
CA LEU A 168 -4.55 4.48 6.24
C LEU A 168 -3.47 5.21 7.04
N LEU A 169 -2.27 4.64 7.12
CA LEU A 169 -1.12 5.28 7.76
C LEU A 169 -0.70 6.58 7.06
N ALA A 170 -0.87 6.66 5.74
CA ALA A 170 -0.62 7.87 4.97
C ALA A 170 -1.62 8.96 5.32
N ILE A 171 -2.92 8.63 5.35
CA ILE A 171 -4.01 9.55 5.75
C ILE A 171 -3.77 10.09 7.16
N ALA A 172 -3.38 9.20 8.07
CA ALA A 172 -3.13 9.55 9.45
C ALA A 172 -1.92 10.49 9.62
N ARG A 173 -0.99 10.53 8.64
CA ARG A 173 0.11 11.50 8.53
C ARG A 173 -0.22 12.73 7.67
N GLY A 174 -1.48 12.89 7.25
CA GLY A 174 -1.93 14.03 6.43
C GLY A 174 -1.64 13.90 4.93
N PHE A 175 -1.22 12.72 4.45
CA PHE A 175 -1.08 12.44 3.03
C PHE A 175 -2.41 11.96 2.43
N GLY A 176 -2.58 12.18 1.13
CA GLY A 176 -3.61 11.57 0.31
C GLY A 176 -3.05 10.40 -0.50
N GLY A 177 -3.96 9.58 -1.04
CA GLY A 177 -3.57 8.56 -1.99
C GLY A 177 -4.72 7.93 -2.75
N CYS A 178 -4.39 7.15 -3.77
CA CYS A 178 -5.35 6.38 -4.56
C CYS A 178 -4.79 4.97 -4.85
N LEU A 179 -5.54 3.95 -4.48
CA LEU A 179 -5.27 2.59 -4.93
C LEU A 179 -5.58 2.44 -6.42
N ARG A 180 -4.74 1.69 -7.12
CA ARG A 180 -4.81 1.40 -8.55
C ARG A 180 -4.66 -0.11 -8.72
N GLY A 181 -5.76 -0.79 -9.07
CA GLY A 181 -5.79 -2.25 -9.23
C GLY A 181 -5.32 -2.76 -10.60
N ARG A 182 -4.86 -1.88 -11.49
CA ARG A 182 -4.41 -2.28 -12.83
C ARG A 182 -2.91 -2.51 -12.82
N ALA A 183 -2.49 -3.66 -13.33
CA ALA A 183 -1.07 -3.92 -13.58
C ALA A 183 -0.51 -2.88 -14.56
N GLN A 184 0.63 -2.28 -14.21
CA GLN A 184 1.31 -1.29 -15.03
C GLN A 184 2.60 -1.92 -15.57
N HIS A 185 2.90 -1.69 -16.85
CA HIS A 185 3.96 -2.42 -17.54
C HIS A 185 5.36 -2.15 -16.98
N LEU A 186 5.67 -0.92 -16.57
CA LEU A 186 6.95 -0.55 -15.94
C LEU A 186 7.06 -1.09 -14.52
N SER A 187 6.00 -1.05 -13.71
CA SER A 187 5.93 -1.76 -12.43
C SER A 187 6.18 -3.25 -12.63
N THR A 188 5.54 -3.85 -13.63
CA THR A 188 5.75 -5.27 -13.95
C THR A 188 7.19 -5.56 -14.36
N ALA A 189 7.81 -4.69 -15.17
CA ALA A 189 9.21 -4.80 -15.56
C ALA A 189 10.17 -4.63 -14.38
N ALA A 190 9.93 -3.66 -13.49
CA ALA A 190 10.72 -3.46 -12.28
C ALA A 190 10.63 -4.67 -11.32
N PHE A 191 9.44 -5.25 -11.15
CA PHE A 191 9.29 -6.49 -10.39
C PHE A 191 10.06 -7.65 -11.03
N ALA A 192 10.04 -7.78 -12.36
CA ALA A 192 10.76 -8.82 -13.07
C ALA A 192 12.29 -8.66 -12.97
N ALA A 193 12.79 -7.42 -12.93
CA ALA A 193 14.22 -7.13 -12.71
C ALA A 193 14.70 -7.61 -11.33
N GLY A 194 13.84 -7.57 -10.32
CA GLY A 194 14.12 -8.06 -8.98
C GLY A 194 14.11 -9.59 -8.83
N GLY A 195 13.80 -10.35 -9.89
CA GLY A 195 13.91 -11.82 -9.89
C GLY A 195 12.78 -12.55 -10.61
N PRO A 196 13.01 -13.83 -10.97
CA PRO A 196 12.04 -14.63 -11.70
C PRO A 196 10.78 -14.88 -10.88
N GLY A 197 9.62 -14.89 -11.54
CA GLY A 197 8.32 -15.20 -10.92
C GLY A 197 7.67 -14.02 -10.18
N ARG A 198 8.42 -12.95 -9.89
CA ARG A 198 7.89 -11.72 -9.30
C ARG A 198 6.90 -11.03 -10.24
N ARG A 199 5.75 -10.60 -9.69
CA ARG A 199 4.70 -9.88 -10.43
C ARG A 199 4.18 -8.72 -9.62
N HIS A 200 3.93 -7.62 -10.31
CA HIS A 200 3.15 -6.49 -9.80
C HIS A 200 1.67 -6.90 -9.76
N LEU A 201 0.98 -6.53 -8.68
CA LEU A 201 -0.43 -6.86 -8.46
C LEU A 201 -1.29 -5.59 -8.36
N LEU A 202 -0.83 -4.60 -7.61
CA LEU A 202 -1.52 -3.31 -7.47
C LEU A 202 -0.55 -2.19 -7.08
N SER A 203 -0.99 -0.95 -7.24
CA SER A 203 -0.24 0.24 -6.84
C SER A 203 -1.05 1.15 -5.92
N LEU A 204 -0.35 1.97 -5.14
CA LEU A 204 -0.88 3.07 -4.36
C LEU A 204 -0.06 4.32 -4.71
N THR A 205 -0.73 5.33 -5.24
CA THR A 205 -0.13 6.67 -5.34
C THR A 205 -0.27 7.38 -4.00
N LEU A 206 0.77 8.09 -3.55
CA LEU A 206 0.74 8.90 -2.33
C LEU A 206 1.31 10.29 -2.59
N GLY A 207 0.83 11.27 -1.85
CA GLY A 207 1.30 12.65 -1.92
C GLY A 207 0.55 13.57 -0.97
N HIS A 208 0.99 14.82 -0.87
CA HIS A 208 0.15 15.84 -0.24
C HIS A 208 -1.03 16.14 -1.16
N PRO A 209 -2.30 16.11 -0.68
CA PRO A 209 -3.44 16.48 -1.50
C PRO A 209 -3.30 17.91 -2.01
N ALA A 210 -3.65 18.15 -3.27
CA ALA A 210 -3.82 19.51 -3.78
C ALA A 210 -4.90 20.25 -2.94
N PRO A 211 -4.85 21.59 -2.84
CA PRO A 211 -5.79 22.36 -2.00
C PRO A 211 -7.27 22.07 -2.29
N GLU A 212 -7.62 21.83 -3.56
CA GLU A 212 -8.97 21.48 -3.99
C GLU A 212 -9.45 20.11 -3.47
N GLN A 213 -8.50 19.20 -3.19
CA GLN A 213 -8.74 17.85 -2.69
C GLN A 213 -8.42 17.71 -1.21
N ALA A 214 -8.04 18.79 -0.53
CA ALA A 214 -7.81 18.80 0.91
C ALA A 214 -9.12 18.47 1.67
N PRO A 215 -9.05 17.86 2.86
CA PRO A 215 -10.26 17.59 3.62
C PRO A 215 -10.90 18.93 3.95
N PRO A 216 -12.24 19.05 3.90
CA PRO A 216 -12.88 20.20 4.52
C PRO A 216 -12.44 20.26 5.99
N ALA A 217 -12.14 21.45 6.48
CA ALA A 217 -11.75 21.64 7.88
C ALA A 217 -12.77 20.94 8.80
N PRO A 218 -12.32 20.31 9.90
CA PRO A 218 -13.23 19.66 10.83
C PRO A 218 -14.29 20.68 11.25
N ARG A 219 -15.57 20.31 11.09
CA ARG A 219 -16.67 21.17 11.55
C ARG A 219 -16.49 21.33 13.08
N PRO A 220 -16.59 22.55 13.62
CA PRO A 220 -16.50 22.75 15.07
C PRO A 220 -17.50 21.81 15.75
N SER A 221 -17.01 21.06 16.74
CA SER A 221 -17.82 20.10 17.47
C SER A 221 -19.01 20.82 18.11
N ALA A 222 -20.20 20.24 18.04
CA ALA A 222 -21.45 20.86 18.51
C ALA A 222 -21.43 21.21 20.02
N ASP A 223 -20.47 20.66 20.77
CA ASP A 223 -20.22 20.96 22.19
C ASP A 223 -19.52 22.30 22.45
N GLN A 224 -19.07 23.03 21.41
CA GLN A 224 -18.51 24.37 21.56
C GLN A 224 -19.55 25.49 21.36
N ARG A 225 -20.85 25.22 21.57
CA ARG A 225 -21.82 26.32 21.63
C ARG A 225 -21.56 27.14 22.90
N PRO A 226 -21.28 28.45 22.79
CA PRO A 226 -21.15 29.30 23.96
C PRO A 226 -22.47 29.24 24.73
N ALA A 227 -22.39 28.97 26.03
CA ALA A 227 -23.53 29.07 26.93
C ALA A 227 -24.06 30.52 26.87
N THR A 228 -25.16 30.72 26.16
CA THR A 228 -25.91 31.97 26.22
C THR A 228 -26.39 32.17 27.65
N ARG A 229 -25.85 33.21 28.31
CA ARG A 229 -26.35 33.76 29.57
C ARG A 229 -27.57 34.64 29.33
#